data_AF-A0A7V9NBQ5-F1
#
_entry.id   AF-A0A7V9NBQ5-F1
#
_cell.length_a   1.000
_cell.length_b   1.000
_cell.length_c   1.000
_cell.angle_alpha   90.00
_cell.angle_beta   90.00
_cell.angle_gamma   90.00
#
_symmetry.space_group_name_H-M   'P 1'
#
loop_
_entity.id
_entity.type
_entity.pdbx_description
1 polymer ?
#
loop_
_entity_poly.entity_id
_entity_poly.type
_entity_poly.pdbx_seq_one_letter_code
_entity_poly.pdbx_strand_id
1 'polypeptide(L)'
;MTALAYLVPPVTGLFAYLKGRSARMRLHGLQSVGLGVLWPAALYVGSWISPSATRIAFAVCALLWSALIVSTAVGFDAVLPGTKPALTRAAATPPSQSP
;
A
#
# COMPACT_ATOMS: atom_id res chain seq x y z
N MET A 1 -11.09 6.03 17.71
CA MET A 1 -11.31 4.72 17.05
C MET A 1 -10.83 4.66 15.60
N THR A 2 -10.64 5.79 14.90
CA THR A 2 -10.16 5.86 13.50
C THR A 2 -8.70 5.43 13.30
N ALA A 3 -7.82 5.58 14.29
CA ALA A 3 -6.40 5.18 14.19
C ALA A 3 -6.22 3.68 13.89
N LEU A 4 -7.10 2.81 14.40
CA LEU A 4 -7.05 1.37 14.13
C LEU A 4 -7.36 1.02 12.67
N ALA A 5 -8.21 1.82 11.99
CA ALA A 5 -8.51 1.61 10.59
C ALA A 5 -7.28 1.79 9.68
N TYR A 6 -6.32 2.63 10.10
CA TYR A 6 -5.05 2.82 9.40
C TYR A 6 -4.03 1.69 9.68
N LEU A 7 -4.23 0.90 10.73
CA LEU A 7 -3.38 -0.24 11.08
C LEU A 7 -3.77 -1.53 10.36
N VAL A 8 -5.04 -1.68 9.98
CA VAL A 8 -5.52 -2.88 9.28
C VAL A 8 -4.80 -3.09 7.93
N PRO A 9 -4.74 -2.11 7.01
CA PRO A 9 -4.08 -2.30 5.71
C PRO A 9 -2.58 -2.67 5.80
N PRO A 10 -1.75 -2.03 6.64
CA PRO A 10 -0.34 -2.40 6.71
C PRO A 10 -0.13 -3.74 7.40
N VAL A 11 -0.93 -4.10 8.41
CA VAL A 11 -0.80 -5.40 9.08
C VAL A 11 -1.22 -6.54 8.16
N THR A 12 -2.37 -6.42 7.48
CA THR A 12 -2.82 -7.45 6.52
C THR A 12 -1.90 -7.54 5.31
N GLY A 13 -1.38 -6.40 4.85
CA GLY A 13 -0.36 -6.33 3.81
C GLY A 13 0.93 -7.05 4.20
N LEU A 14 1.39 -6.85 5.43
CA LEU A 14 2.57 -7.52 5.96
C LEU A 14 2.38 -9.04 6.02
N PHE A 15 1.22 -9.51 6.49
CA PHE A 15 0.89 -10.94 6.45
C PHE A 15 0.89 -11.49 5.02
N ALA A 16 0.30 -10.78 4.07
CA ALA A 16 0.29 -11.18 2.66
C ALA A 16 1.71 -11.22 2.05
N TYR A 17 2.61 -10.32 2.45
CA TYR A 17 4.00 -10.33 2.04
C TYR A 17 4.79 -11.49 2.67
N LEU A 18 4.64 -11.74 3.97
CA LEU A 18 5.41 -12.76 4.68
C LEU A 18 4.94 -14.19 4.40
N LYS A 19 3.63 -14.39 4.23
CA LYS A 19 3.01 -15.73 4.10
C LYS A 19 2.42 -15.97 2.71
N GLY A 20 2.58 -15.03 1.78
CA GLY A 20 2.07 -15.14 0.42
C GLY A 20 2.68 -16.31 -0.35
N ARG A 21 1.81 -17.14 -0.93
CA ARG A 21 2.21 -18.32 -1.74
C ARG A 21 2.64 -17.96 -3.17
N SER A 22 2.35 -16.73 -3.62
CA SER A 22 2.69 -16.24 -4.95
C SER A 22 3.38 -14.88 -4.87
N ALA A 23 4.24 -14.58 -5.84
CA ALA A 23 4.86 -13.26 -5.98
C ALA A 23 3.79 -12.16 -6.13
N ARG A 24 2.67 -12.46 -6.78
CA ARG A 24 1.50 -11.58 -6.89
C ARG A 24 0.94 -11.19 -5.53
N MET A 25 0.68 -12.17 -4.66
CA MET A 25 0.15 -11.93 -3.31
C MET A 25 1.14 -11.12 -2.45
N ARG A 26 2.44 -11.37 -2.61
CA ARG A 26 3.50 -10.62 -1.93
C ARG A 26 3.62 -9.17 -2.40
N LEU A 27 3.45 -8.94 -3.70
CA LEU A 27 3.44 -7.60 -4.30
C LEU A 27 2.26 -6.77 -3.78
N HIS A 28 1.05 -7.34 -3.79
CA HIS A 28 -0.14 -6.70 -3.19
C HIS A 28 0.04 -6.44 -1.70
N GLY A 29 0.69 -7.37 -0.99
CA GLY A 29 1.08 -7.19 0.41
C GLY A 29 1.97 -5.96 0.63
N LEU A 30 3.04 -5.82 -0.15
CA LEU A 30 3.94 -4.65 -0.09
C LEU A 30 3.22 -3.33 -0.44
N GLN A 31 2.33 -3.35 -1.43
CA GLN A 31 1.54 -2.16 -1.78
C GLN A 31 0.62 -1.76 -0.62
N SER A 32 -0.02 -2.72 0.04
CA SER A 32 -0.88 -2.48 1.19
C SER A 32 -0.10 -1.96 2.41
N VAL A 33 1.12 -2.46 2.64
CA VAL A 33 2.05 -1.89 3.65
C VAL A 33 2.42 -0.45 3.30
N GLY A 34 2.88 -0.22 2.07
CA GLY A 34 3.32 1.09 1.63
C GLY A 34 2.21 2.14 1.72
N LEU A 35 1.01 1.84 1.21
CA LEU A 35 -0.14 2.73 1.30
C LEU A 35 -0.66 2.89 2.72
N GLY A 36 -0.66 1.81 3.50
CA GLY A 36 -1.06 1.82 4.91
C GLY A 36 -0.20 2.74 5.78
N VAL A 37 1.08 2.92 5.43
CA VAL A 37 1.99 3.86 6.13
C VAL A 37 1.98 5.24 5.49
N LEU A 38 2.00 5.32 4.16
CA LEU A 38 2.11 6.59 3.41
C LEU A 38 0.86 7.46 3.60
N TRP A 39 -0.33 6.86 3.62
CA TRP A 39 -1.58 7.59 3.76
C TRP A 39 -1.68 8.35 5.10
N PRO A 40 -1.55 7.71 6.28
CA PRO A 40 -1.58 8.45 7.54
C PRO A 40 -0.42 9.45 7.66
N ALA A 41 0.77 9.15 7.12
CA ALA A 41 1.87 10.10 7.08
C ALA A 41 1.53 11.36 6.25
N ALA A 42 0.93 11.19 5.07
CA ALA A 42 0.51 12.30 4.22
C ALA A 42 -0.58 13.17 4.89
N LEU A 43 -1.53 12.54 5.59
CA LEU A 43 -2.54 13.27 6.37
C LEU A 43 -1.91 14.07 7.52
N TYR A 44 -0.97 13.46 8.23
CA TYR A 44 -0.26 14.11 9.34
C TYR A 44 0.53 15.33 8.86
N VAL A 45 1.35 15.17 7.81
CA VAL A 45 2.10 16.29 7.21
C VAL A 45 1.15 17.35 6.64
N GLY A 46 0.08 16.94 5.96
CA GLY A 46 -0.93 17.85 5.43
C GLY A 46 -1.59 18.69 6.52
N SER A 47 -1.79 18.13 7.71
CA SER A 47 -2.41 18.82 8.84
C SER A 47 -1.55 19.98 9.38
N TRP A 48 -0.23 19.92 9.21
CA TRP A 48 0.69 20.99 9.59
C TRP A 48 0.70 22.15 8.59
N ILE A 49 0.27 21.90 7.35
CA ILE A 49 0.25 22.89 6.27
C ILE A 49 -1.09 23.62 6.26
N SER A 50 -2.20 22.88 6.10
CA SER A 50 -3.55 23.45 6.09
C SER A 50 -4.65 22.38 6.14
N PRO A 51 -5.88 22.75 6.54
CA PRO A 51 -7.04 21.86 6.41
C PRO A 51 -7.29 21.40 4.96
N SER A 52 -7.07 22.28 3.97
CA SER A 52 -7.23 21.95 2.55
C SER A 52 -6.21 20.91 2.07
N ALA A 53 -4.95 21.03 2.49
CA ALA A 53 -3.91 20.06 2.16
C ALA A 53 -4.25 18.66 2.70
N THR A 54 -4.79 18.59 3.93
CA THR A 54 -5.26 17.33 4.53
C THR A 54 -6.39 16.69 3.71
N ARG A 55 -7.36 17.50 3.25
CA ARG A 55 -8.48 17.02 2.39
C ARG A 55 -7.99 16.51 1.04
N ILE A 56 -7.04 17.22 0.43
CA ILE A 56 -6.42 16.81 -0.85
C ILE A 56 -5.67 15.49 -0.66
N ALA A 57 -4.84 15.37 0.38
CA ALA A 57 -4.11 14.15 0.69
C ALA A 57 -5.06 12.96 0.90
N PHE A 58 -6.16 13.18 1.63
CA PHE A 58 -7.21 12.18 1.79
C PHE A 58 -7.79 11.74 0.44
N ALA A 59 -8.24 12.68 -0.39
CA ALA A 59 -8.87 12.39 -1.68
C ALA A 59 -7.92 11.64 -2.63
N VAL A 60 -6.66 12.09 -2.73
CA VAL A 60 -5.65 11.46 -3.59
C VAL A 60 -5.36 10.03 -3.15
N CYS A 61 -5.13 9.79 -1.86
CA CYS A 61 -4.88 8.45 -1.35
C CYS A 61 -6.12 7.54 -1.48
N ALA A 62 -7.33 8.07 -1.29
CA ALA A 62 -8.56 7.32 -1.47
C ALA A 62 -8.79 6.90 -2.92
N LEU A 63 -8.55 7.81 -3.88
CA LEU A 63 -8.64 7.52 -5.30
C LEU A 63 -7.60 6.48 -5.71
N LEU A 64 -6.36 6.63 -5.25
CA LEU A 64 -5.28 5.68 -5.52
C LEU A 64 -5.60 4.28 -4.98
N TRP A 65 -6.08 4.19 -3.73
CA TRP A 65 -6.49 2.92 -3.13
C TRP A 65 -7.63 2.26 -3.90
N SER A 66 -8.64 3.04 -4.28
CA SER A 66 -9.77 2.55 -5.06
C SER A 66 -9.34 2.06 -6.45
N ALA A 67 -8.45 2.79 -7.14
CA ALA A 67 -7.92 2.39 -8.43
C ALA A 67 -7.13 1.07 -8.36
N LEU A 68 -6.36 0.85 -7.29
CA LEU A 68 -5.63 -0.40 -7.06
C LEU A 68 -6.56 -1.58 -6.77
N ILE A 69 -7.63 -1.36 -6.00
CA ILE A 69 -8.67 -2.39 -5.77
C ILE A 69 -9.37 -2.74 -7.08
N VAL A 70 -9.85 -1.73 -7.82
CA VAL A 70 -10.61 -1.93 -9.07
C VAL A 70 -9.76 -2.63 -10.12
N SER A 71 -8.51 -2.19 -10.30
CA SER A 71 -7.56 -2.84 -11.23
C SER A 71 -7.37 -4.32 -10.88
N THR A 72 -7.13 -4.63 -9.59
CA THR A 72 -7.00 -6.01 -9.12
C THR A 72 -8.27 -6.82 -9.36
N ALA A 73 -9.44 -6.24 -9.13
CA ALA A 73 -10.74 -6.88 -9.34
C ALA A 73 -11.00 -7.22 -10.82
N VAL A 74 -10.51 -6.40 -11.76
CA VAL A 74 -10.58 -6.69 -13.21
C VAL A 74 -9.42 -7.53 -13.72
N GLY A 75 -8.58 -8.07 -12.83
CA GLY A 75 -7.46 -8.95 -13.17
C GLY A 75 -6.17 -8.23 -13.59
N PHE A 76 -6.14 -6.90 -13.52
CA PHE A 76 -4.95 -6.10 -13.82
C PHE A 76 -4.17 -5.78 -12.55
N ASP A 77 -2.95 -6.29 -12.42
CA ASP A 77 -2.09 -5.99 -11.27
C ASP A 77 -1.37 -4.65 -11.48
N ALA A 78 -2.09 -3.55 -11.23
CA ALA A 78 -1.52 -2.21 -11.30
C ALA A 78 -0.45 -2.01 -10.22
N VAL A 79 0.68 -1.42 -10.62
CA VAL A 79 1.78 -1.05 -9.71
C VAL A 79 2.00 0.46 -9.77
N LEU A 80 2.36 1.06 -8.64
CA LEU A 80 2.69 2.48 -8.59
C LEU A 80 3.82 2.80 -9.59
N PRO A 81 3.67 3.85 -10.43
CA PRO A 81 4.69 4.23 -11.41
C PRO A 81 6.04 4.49 -10.72
N GLY A 82 7.13 3.97 -11.29
CA GLY A 82 8.48 4.06 -10.72
C GLY A 82 8.84 3.02 -9.65
N THR A 83 7.85 2.34 -9.04
CA THR A 83 8.12 1.34 -7.98
C THR A 83 8.19 -0.10 -8.49
N LYS A 84 7.76 -0.34 -9.73
CA LYS A 84 7.67 -1.68 -10.35
C LYS A 84 8.94 -2.52 -10.21
N PRO A 85 10.15 -2.08 -10.60
CA PRO A 85 11.35 -2.93 -10.52
C PRO A 85 11.78 -3.27 -9.09
N ALA A 86 11.57 -2.36 -8.13
CA ALA A 86 11.92 -2.60 -6.73
C ALA A 86 10.92 -3.54 -6.04
N LEU A 87 9.62 -3.33 -6.25
CA LEU A 87 8.55 -4.15 -5.69
C LEU A 87 8.54 -5.55 -6.28
N THR A 88 8.75 -5.70 -7.60
CA THR A 88 8.82 -7.04 -8.21
C THR A 88 10.04 -7.81 -7.73
N ARG A 89 11.20 -7.16 -7.56
CA ARG A 89 12.39 -7.77 -6.99
C ARG A 89 12.15 -8.22 -5.55
N ALA A 90 11.57 -7.37 -4.71
CA ALA A 90 11.25 -7.70 -3.33
C ALA A 90 10.18 -8.81 -3.21
N ALA A 91 9.19 -8.84 -4.10
CA ALA A 91 8.14 -9.85 -4.09
C ALA A 91 8.56 -11.21 -4.69
N ALA A 92 9.62 -11.23 -5.51
CA ALA A 92 10.15 -12.45 -6.12
C ALA A 92 10.87 -13.34 -5.11
N THR A 93 11.53 -12.76 -4.12
CA THR A 93 12.28 -13.49 -3.08
C THR A 93 11.42 -13.65 -1.83
N PRO A 94 11.13 -14.87 -1.36
CA PRO A 94 10.49 -15.07 -0.07
C PRO A 94 11.37 -14.49 1.04
N PRO A 95 10.84 -13.70 2.00
CA PRO A 95 11.66 -13.17 3.09
C PRO A 95 12.27 -14.28 3.97
N SER A 96 11.71 -15.49 3.94
CA SER A 96 12.24 -16.69 4.60
C SER A 96 13.45 -17.34 3.90
N GLN A 97 13.89 -16.80 2.75
CA GLN A 97 15.05 -17.28 1.99
C GLN A 97 16.11 -16.19 1.80
N SER A 98 15.99 -15.08 2.53
CA SER A 98 17.08 -14.10 2.68
C SER A 98 18.19 -14.75 3.52
N PRO A 99 19.47 -14.74 3.08
CA PRO A 99 20.57 -15.28 3.87
C PRO A 99 20.75 -14.56 5.21
#